data_AF-A0AAW0WUM3-F1
#
_entry.id   AF-A0AAW0WUM3-F1
#
_cell.length_a   1.000
_cell.length_b   1.000
_cell.length_c   1.000
_cell.angle_alpha   90.00
_cell.angle_beta   90.00
_cell.angle_gamma   90.00
#
_symmetry.space_group_name_H-M   'P 1'
#
loop_
_entity.id
_entity.type
_entity.pdbx_description
1 polymer ?
#
loop_
_entity_poly.entity_id
_entity_poly.type
_entity_poly.pdbx_seq_one_letter_code
_entity_poly.pdbx_strand_id
1 'polypeptide(L)'
;MCVGVWVACVGVWVGVVVSFNLETEDFVTHGGPRGSKFGFSVSHHRDTAGAWVLVGAPEAQTSQPEVWQGGAVYRCHPAVSGSCEPVPFDLTGNHYDNDNGQQMDNKSMQWFGASLASQSGVIVACAPRYVWFSVKRNRREPVGNCFYTTGRDTHTYQMYSPCMTPSWGYHRQGSCQAGISTTLTQVRCSTRIC
;
A
#
# COMPACT_ATOMS: atom_id res chain seq x y z
N MET A 1 56.33 47.92 23.50
CA MET A 1 54.91 47.56 23.32
C MET A 1 54.86 46.38 22.37
N CYS A 2 54.68 45.16 22.87
CA CYS A 2 54.54 43.97 22.03
C CYS A 2 53.07 43.55 22.05
N VAL A 3 52.37 43.74 20.94
CA VAL A 3 50.97 43.32 20.77
C VAL A 3 51.01 41.88 20.27
N GLY A 4 50.70 40.93 21.14
CA GLY A 4 50.62 39.51 20.77
C GLY A 4 49.29 39.21 20.06
N VAL A 5 49.37 38.74 18.82
CA VAL A 5 48.21 38.27 18.06
C VAL A 5 47.91 36.82 18.47
N TRP A 6 46.74 36.60 19.08
CA TRP A 6 46.24 35.28 19.42
C TRP A 6 45.40 34.73 18.27
N VAL A 7 45.88 33.69 17.60
CA VAL A 7 45.11 32.92 16.62
C VAL A 7 44.29 31.88 17.38
N ALA A 8 42.98 32.07 17.47
CA ALA A 8 42.07 31.11 18.07
C ALA A 8 41.70 30.03 17.04
N CYS A 9 42.29 28.84 17.17
CA CYS A 9 41.84 27.66 16.41
C CYS A 9 40.49 27.21 16.95
N VAL A 10 39.41 27.51 16.23
CA VAL A 10 38.06 27.01 16.54
C VAL A 10 37.98 25.55 16.08
N GLY A 11 38.25 24.62 17.01
CA GLY A 11 38.05 23.20 16.78
C GLY A 11 36.56 22.86 16.79
N VAL A 12 36.01 22.51 15.63
CA VAL A 12 34.64 21.99 15.50
C VAL A 12 34.63 20.55 16.01
N TRP A 13 34.09 20.33 17.20
CA TRP A 13 33.83 18.99 17.73
C TRP A 13 32.63 18.40 17.00
N VAL A 14 32.89 17.49 16.05
CA VAL A 14 31.84 16.69 15.41
C VAL A 14 31.53 15.52 16.34
N GLY A 15 30.46 15.65 17.14
CA GLY A 15 29.96 14.55 17.98
C GLY A 15 29.28 13.49 17.12
N VAL A 16 29.81 12.26 17.14
CA VAL A 16 29.14 11.11 16.52
C VAL A 16 28.03 10.65 17.46
N VAL A 17 26.78 10.82 17.05
CA VAL A 17 25.62 10.27 17.77
C VAL A 17 25.41 8.84 17.29
N VAL A 18 25.54 7.88 18.21
CA VAL A 18 25.24 6.46 17.96
C VAL A 18 23.79 6.17 18.35
N SER A 19 23.14 5.26 17.61
CA SER A 19 21.81 4.74 17.95
C SER A 19 21.84 4.12 19.36
N PHE A 20 20.85 4.43 20.20
CA PHE A 20 20.92 4.07 21.62
C PHE A 20 19.97 2.94 22.05
N ASN A 21 18.97 2.56 21.26
CA ASN A 21 17.95 1.60 21.68
C ASN A 21 17.28 0.80 20.54
N LEU A 22 17.84 0.84 19.32
CA LEU A 22 17.38 0.00 18.22
C LEU A 22 18.34 -1.18 18.10
N GLU A 23 17.81 -2.40 18.22
CA GLU A 23 18.59 -3.63 18.05
C GLU A 23 18.98 -3.78 16.57
N THR A 24 20.28 -4.00 16.32
CA THR A 24 20.84 -4.07 14.96
C THR A 24 21.55 -5.39 14.67
N GLU A 25 21.72 -6.26 15.68
CA GLU A 25 22.34 -7.57 15.54
C GLU A 25 21.29 -8.68 15.48
N ASP A 26 20.32 -8.69 16.40
CA ASP A 26 19.25 -9.69 16.46
C ASP A 26 17.91 -9.11 15.97
N PHE A 27 17.67 -9.22 14.67
CA PHE A 27 16.48 -8.66 14.01
C PHE A 27 15.74 -9.68 13.16
N VAL A 28 14.43 -9.49 13.04
CA VAL A 28 13.56 -10.32 12.21
C VAL A 28 13.59 -9.81 10.77
N THR A 29 13.87 -10.71 9.83
CA THR A 29 13.89 -10.40 8.40
C THR A 29 12.74 -11.05 7.68
N HIS A 30 12.05 -10.27 6.86
CA HIS A 30 11.03 -10.76 5.95
C HIS A 30 11.44 -10.51 4.50
N GLY A 31 11.19 -11.49 3.64
CA GLY A 31 11.43 -11.40 2.21
C GLY A 31 10.23 -11.92 1.44
N GLY A 32 10.00 -11.35 0.26
CA GLY A 32 8.97 -11.79 -0.66
C GLY A 32 9.55 -12.31 -1.98
N PRO A 33 8.69 -12.63 -2.96
CA PRO A 33 9.11 -13.08 -4.27
C PRO A 33 10.07 -12.10 -4.96
N ARG A 34 11.08 -12.61 -5.66
CA ARG A 34 12.05 -11.76 -6.39
C ARG A 34 11.35 -10.91 -7.44
N GLY A 35 11.72 -9.63 -7.53
CA GLY A 35 11.14 -8.69 -8.50
C GLY A 35 9.73 -8.19 -8.16
N SER A 36 9.13 -8.61 -7.04
CA SER A 36 7.77 -8.18 -6.65
C SER A 36 7.70 -6.78 -6.01
N LYS A 37 8.86 -6.15 -5.76
CA LYS A 37 9.00 -4.95 -4.93
C LYS A 37 8.42 -5.13 -3.51
N PHE A 38 8.55 -6.33 -2.94
CA PHE A 38 8.22 -6.57 -1.55
C PHE A 38 8.94 -5.57 -0.64
N GLY A 39 8.19 -4.90 0.23
CA GLY A 39 8.69 -3.81 1.07
C GLY A 39 8.49 -2.42 0.50
N PHE A 40 7.78 -2.28 -0.64
CA PHE A 40 7.46 -0.97 -1.22
C PHE A 40 6.60 -0.10 -0.27
N SER A 41 5.67 -0.72 0.44
CA SER A 41 4.93 -0.11 1.55
C SER A 41 4.90 -1.05 2.76
N VAL A 42 4.88 -0.49 3.97
CA VAL A 42 4.83 -1.25 5.22
C VAL A 42 3.86 -0.60 6.20
N SER A 43 3.17 -1.40 6.99
CA SER A 43 2.27 -0.90 8.04
C SER A 43 2.16 -1.89 9.19
N HIS A 44 1.99 -1.38 10.42
CA HIS A 44 1.64 -2.21 11.56
C HIS A 44 0.15 -2.55 11.53
N HIS A 45 -0.17 -3.79 11.87
CA HIS A 45 -1.55 -4.24 12.04
C HIS A 45 -1.74 -4.94 13.37
N ARG A 46 -2.87 -4.68 13.99
CA ARG A 46 -3.29 -5.35 15.20
C ARG A 46 -4.79 -5.60 15.13
N ASP A 47 -5.16 -6.84 15.34
CA ASP A 47 -6.54 -7.32 15.41
C ASP A 47 -6.71 -8.21 16.65
N THR A 48 -7.79 -9.00 16.68
CA THR A 48 -8.04 -9.97 17.76
C THR A 48 -7.12 -11.21 17.71
N ALA A 49 -6.52 -11.50 16.55
CA ALA A 49 -5.63 -12.64 16.35
C ALA A 49 -4.19 -12.32 16.74
N GLY A 50 -3.77 -11.06 16.68
CA GLY A 50 -2.46 -10.64 17.17
C GLY A 50 -1.93 -9.37 16.51
N ALA A 51 -0.62 -9.17 16.64
CA ALA A 51 0.11 -8.14 15.93
C ALA A 51 0.79 -8.73 14.69
N TRP A 52 0.72 -8.00 13.59
CA TRP A 52 1.27 -8.39 12.29
C TRP A 52 1.98 -7.22 11.63
N VAL A 53 2.97 -7.53 10.82
CA VAL A 53 3.58 -6.57 9.89
C VAL A 53 2.94 -6.77 8.53
N LEU A 54 2.31 -5.74 8.00
CA LEU A 54 1.79 -5.77 6.63
C LEU A 54 2.84 -5.22 5.68
N VAL A 55 3.01 -5.88 4.54
CA VAL A 55 3.99 -5.51 3.53
C VAL A 55 3.36 -5.52 2.14
N GLY A 56 3.44 -4.38 1.45
CA GLY A 56 3.03 -4.25 0.06
C GLY A 56 4.11 -4.72 -0.91
N ALA A 57 3.68 -5.41 -1.97
CA ALA A 57 4.51 -5.90 -3.07
C ALA A 57 3.78 -5.63 -4.40
N PRO A 58 3.86 -4.40 -4.94
CA PRO A 58 3.03 -3.95 -6.07
C PRO A 58 3.27 -4.67 -7.39
N GLU A 59 4.39 -5.39 -7.53
CA GLU A 59 4.72 -6.16 -8.74
C GLU A 59 4.70 -7.67 -8.47
N ALA A 60 4.10 -8.10 -7.34
CA ALA A 60 3.89 -9.52 -7.08
C ALA A 60 2.92 -10.14 -8.10
N GLN A 61 3.22 -11.36 -8.52
CA GLN A 61 2.30 -12.17 -9.31
C GLN A 61 1.29 -12.86 -8.37
N THR A 62 0.02 -12.81 -8.76
CA THR A 62 -1.10 -13.40 -8.02
C THR A 62 -1.73 -14.56 -8.79
N SER A 63 -2.68 -15.25 -8.18
CA SER A 63 -3.50 -16.30 -8.81
C SER A 63 -4.68 -15.75 -9.61
N GLN A 64 -4.78 -14.42 -9.79
CA GLN A 64 -5.84 -13.81 -10.58
C GLN A 64 -5.72 -14.25 -12.05
N PRO A 65 -6.79 -14.77 -12.67
CA PRO A 65 -6.75 -15.22 -14.04
C PRO A 65 -6.49 -14.04 -14.99
N GLU A 66 -5.60 -14.24 -15.97
CA GLU A 66 -5.27 -13.24 -17.01
C GLU A 66 -4.76 -11.89 -16.47
N VAL A 67 -4.20 -11.89 -15.25
CA VAL A 67 -3.60 -10.70 -14.63
C VAL A 67 -2.11 -10.94 -14.41
N TRP A 68 -1.30 -10.05 -14.99
CA TRP A 68 0.16 -10.05 -14.83
C TRP A 68 0.57 -8.94 -13.86
N GLN A 69 1.43 -9.28 -12.88
CA GLN A 69 1.92 -8.37 -11.84
C GLN A 69 0.80 -7.50 -11.25
N GLY A 70 -0.28 -8.14 -10.81
CA GLY A 70 -1.41 -7.45 -10.18
C GLY A 70 -1.01 -6.73 -8.88
N GLY A 71 0.01 -7.25 -8.20
CA GLY A 71 0.44 -6.79 -6.89
C GLY A 71 -0.27 -7.53 -5.76
N ALA A 72 0.36 -7.57 -4.59
CA ALA A 72 -0.17 -8.25 -3.41
C ALA A 72 0.20 -7.52 -2.12
N VAL A 73 -0.55 -7.80 -1.06
CA VAL A 73 -0.22 -7.44 0.32
C VAL A 73 0.02 -8.72 1.09
N TYR A 74 1.10 -8.75 1.86
CA TYR A 74 1.45 -9.85 2.75
C TYR A 74 1.25 -9.45 4.19
N ARG A 75 0.84 -10.39 5.04
CA ARG A 75 0.92 -10.26 6.50
C ARG A 75 2.04 -11.16 7.00
N CYS A 76 2.89 -10.62 7.86
CA CYS A 76 4.08 -11.29 8.36
C CYS A 76 4.07 -11.35 9.88
N HIS A 77 4.52 -12.48 10.43
CA HIS A 77 4.59 -12.68 11.88
C HIS A 77 5.77 -11.89 12.46
N PRO A 78 5.56 -11.02 13.47
CA PRO A 78 6.57 -10.05 13.90
C PRO A 78 7.81 -10.69 14.56
N ALA A 79 7.69 -11.92 15.05
CA ALA A 79 8.76 -12.64 15.75
C ALA A 79 9.38 -13.81 14.96
N VAL A 80 8.90 -14.10 13.74
CA VAL A 80 9.34 -15.28 12.97
C VAL A 80 9.76 -14.87 11.57
N SER A 81 11.07 -14.89 11.33
CA SER A 81 11.66 -14.54 10.03
C SER A 81 11.07 -15.36 8.89
N GLY A 82 10.80 -14.70 7.75
CA GLY A 82 10.25 -15.34 6.56
C GLY A 82 8.80 -15.83 6.66
N SER A 83 8.15 -15.73 7.82
CA SER A 83 6.74 -16.09 7.99
C SER A 83 5.86 -14.97 7.44
N CYS A 84 5.55 -15.03 6.14
CA CYS A 84 4.70 -14.08 5.44
C CYS A 84 3.72 -14.82 4.54
N GLU A 85 2.44 -14.43 4.59
CA GLU A 85 1.38 -15.00 3.75
C GLU A 85 0.57 -13.90 3.07
N PRO A 86 0.09 -14.13 1.83
CA PRO A 86 -0.70 -13.13 1.12
C PRO A 86 -2.06 -12.93 1.80
N VAL A 87 -2.48 -11.66 1.90
CA VAL A 87 -3.83 -11.29 2.35
C VAL A 87 -4.79 -11.45 1.17
N PRO A 88 -5.83 -12.30 1.26
CA PRO A 88 -6.72 -12.61 0.14
C PRO A 88 -7.75 -11.50 -0.08
N PHE A 89 -7.32 -10.39 -0.70
CA PHE A 89 -8.20 -9.39 -1.26
C PHE A 89 -8.84 -9.92 -2.57
N ASP A 90 -8.76 -9.16 -3.66
CA ASP A 90 -9.34 -9.53 -4.93
C ASP A 90 -8.58 -10.68 -5.60
N LEU A 91 -9.22 -11.85 -5.68
CA LEU A 91 -8.71 -13.03 -6.39
C LEU A 91 -9.32 -13.17 -7.79
N THR A 92 -10.20 -12.25 -8.19
CA THR A 92 -10.83 -12.25 -9.51
C THR A 92 -9.93 -11.61 -10.56
N GLY A 93 -10.07 -12.03 -11.81
CA GLY A 93 -9.36 -11.44 -12.95
C GLY A 93 -9.95 -10.09 -13.34
N ASN A 94 -9.67 -9.66 -14.57
CA ASN A 94 -10.33 -8.48 -15.13
C ASN A 94 -11.85 -8.68 -15.19
N HIS A 95 -12.61 -7.61 -14.99
CA HIS A 95 -14.05 -7.62 -15.16
C HIS A 95 -14.42 -7.46 -16.63
N TYR A 96 -15.49 -8.14 -17.02
CA TYR A 96 -16.04 -8.11 -18.37
C TYR A 96 -17.53 -7.73 -18.28
N ASP A 97 -17.98 -6.93 -19.24
CA ASP A 97 -19.37 -6.54 -19.39
C ASP A 97 -20.19 -7.78 -19.80
N ASN A 98 -21.25 -8.05 -19.05
CA ASN A 98 -22.09 -9.24 -19.24
C ASN A 98 -22.85 -9.22 -20.57
N ASP A 99 -23.13 -8.04 -21.13
CA ASP A 99 -23.97 -7.89 -22.33
C ASP A 99 -23.18 -8.09 -23.62
N ASN A 100 -21.92 -7.65 -23.65
CA ASN A 100 -21.10 -7.64 -24.87
C ASN A 100 -19.73 -8.32 -24.72
N GLY A 101 -19.39 -8.84 -23.54
CA GLY A 101 -18.13 -9.52 -23.25
C GLY A 101 -16.90 -8.62 -23.28
N GLN A 102 -17.05 -7.29 -23.29
CA GLN A 102 -15.93 -6.36 -23.34
C GLN A 102 -15.31 -6.17 -21.96
N GLN A 103 -13.99 -6.22 -21.90
CA GLN A 103 -13.24 -5.96 -20.68
C GLN A 103 -13.49 -4.53 -20.18
N MET A 104 -13.90 -4.41 -18.91
CA MET A 104 -14.26 -3.16 -18.25
C MET A 104 -13.12 -2.56 -17.44
N ASP A 105 -12.16 -3.38 -16.98
CA ASP A 105 -10.99 -2.89 -16.27
C ASP A 105 -9.72 -3.65 -16.62
N ASN A 106 -8.57 -3.08 -16.28
CA ASN A 106 -7.28 -3.75 -16.42
C ASN A 106 -6.55 -3.72 -15.08
N LYS A 107 -6.44 -4.91 -14.48
CA LYS A 107 -5.75 -5.16 -13.20
C LYS A 107 -4.28 -5.53 -13.39
N SER A 108 -3.80 -5.72 -14.62
CA SER A 108 -2.39 -6.03 -14.87
C SER A 108 -1.50 -4.80 -14.64
N MET A 109 -0.40 -4.97 -13.91
CA MET A 109 0.52 -3.90 -13.49
C MET A 109 -0.19 -2.73 -12.77
N GLN A 110 -1.32 -3.00 -12.11
CA GLN A 110 -2.09 -1.98 -11.40
C GLN A 110 -1.39 -1.46 -10.13
N TRP A 111 -0.31 -2.14 -9.71
CA TRP A 111 0.49 -1.80 -8.53
C TRP A 111 -0.27 -1.94 -7.21
N PHE A 112 -1.03 -3.02 -7.03
CA PHE A 112 -1.76 -3.26 -5.80
C PHE A 112 -0.83 -3.50 -4.61
N GLY A 113 -1.00 -2.72 -3.54
CA GLY A 113 -0.08 -2.68 -2.40
C GLY A 113 0.98 -1.59 -2.51
N ALA A 114 0.88 -0.67 -3.48
CA ALA A 114 1.75 0.50 -3.55
C ALA A 114 1.57 1.45 -2.35
N SER A 115 0.34 1.59 -1.87
CA SER A 115 0.05 2.27 -0.61
C SER A 115 -0.75 1.34 0.30
N LEU A 116 -0.48 1.45 1.60
CA LEU A 116 -0.96 0.50 2.60
C LEU A 116 -1.10 1.22 3.94
N ALA A 117 -2.28 1.11 4.55
CA ALA A 117 -2.55 1.66 5.87
C ALA A 117 -3.35 0.64 6.69
N SER A 118 -3.19 0.69 8.00
CA SER A 118 -3.97 -0.15 8.91
C SER A 118 -4.27 0.61 10.20
N GLN A 119 -5.52 0.53 10.65
CA GLN A 119 -5.99 1.20 11.86
C GLN A 119 -7.15 0.39 12.45
N SER A 120 -7.08 0.09 13.74
CA SER A 120 -8.17 -0.55 14.50
C SER A 120 -8.70 -1.86 13.87
N GLY A 121 -7.82 -2.70 13.32
CA GLY A 121 -8.18 -3.96 12.66
C GLY A 121 -8.66 -3.82 11.22
N VAL A 122 -8.78 -2.59 10.69
CA VAL A 122 -9.08 -2.35 9.27
C VAL A 122 -7.77 -2.20 8.50
N ILE A 123 -7.70 -2.82 7.33
CA ILE A 123 -6.59 -2.70 6.39
C ILE A 123 -7.10 -2.00 5.14
N VAL A 124 -6.35 -1.03 4.62
CA VAL A 124 -6.57 -0.40 3.31
C VAL A 124 -5.32 -0.60 2.47
N ALA A 125 -5.50 -1.13 1.26
CA ALA A 125 -4.43 -1.29 0.27
C ALA A 125 -4.90 -0.78 -1.08
N CYS A 126 -4.03 -0.09 -1.82
CA CYS A 126 -4.43 0.54 -3.09
C CYS A 126 -3.55 0.15 -4.28
N ALA A 127 -4.15 0.27 -5.46
CA ALA A 127 -3.55 0.09 -6.78
C ALA A 127 -3.69 1.40 -7.58
N PRO A 128 -2.74 2.34 -7.47
CA PRO A 128 -2.84 3.65 -8.10
C PRO A 128 -2.80 3.60 -9.64
N ARG A 129 -2.30 2.50 -10.22
CA ARG A 129 -2.24 2.29 -11.66
C ARG A 129 -3.39 1.46 -12.21
N TYR A 130 -4.41 1.15 -11.38
CA TYR A 130 -5.63 0.49 -11.84
C TYR A 130 -6.30 1.33 -12.94
N VAL A 131 -6.66 0.64 -14.03
CA VAL A 131 -7.24 1.26 -15.22
C VAL A 131 -8.67 0.81 -15.40
N TRP A 132 -9.55 1.77 -15.60
CA TRP A 132 -10.94 1.57 -15.97
C TRP A 132 -11.16 1.89 -17.45
N PHE A 133 -12.02 1.10 -18.11
CA PHE A 133 -12.49 1.35 -19.47
C PHE A 133 -13.91 1.92 -19.46
N SER A 134 -14.21 2.86 -20.36
CA SER A 134 -15.61 3.26 -20.57
C SER A 134 -16.45 2.07 -21.07
N VAL A 135 -17.77 2.14 -20.87
CA VAL A 135 -18.73 1.12 -21.37
C VAL A 135 -18.59 0.87 -22.87
N LYS A 136 -18.19 1.88 -23.66
CA LYS A 136 -17.95 1.76 -25.11
C LYS A 136 -16.48 1.44 -25.46
N ARG A 137 -15.64 1.17 -24.47
CA ARG A 137 -14.19 0.90 -24.54
C ARG A 137 -13.35 1.92 -25.33
N ASN A 138 -13.88 3.12 -25.54
CA ASN A 138 -13.21 4.21 -26.25
C ASN A 138 -12.33 5.07 -25.33
N ARG A 139 -12.28 4.76 -24.03
CA ARG A 139 -11.49 5.48 -23.03
C ARG A 139 -10.75 4.49 -22.15
N ARG A 140 -9.51 4.83 -21.83
CA ARG A 140 -8.63 4.09 -20.92
C ARG A 140 -8.17 5.07 -19.84
N GLU A 141 -8.67 4.92 -18.63
CA GLU A 141 -8.53 5.90 -17.56
C GLU A 141 -7.80 5.29 -16.36
N PRO A 142 -6.56 5.70 -16.06
CA PRO A 142 -5.86 5.29 -14.83
C PRO A 142 -6.47 6.02 -13.61
N VAL A 143 -7.67 5.59 -13.22
CA VAL A 143 -8.41 6.18 -12.11
C VAL A 143 -7.83 5.80 -10.76
N GLY A 144 -7.13 4.65 -10.67
CA GLY A 144 -6.71 4.05 -9.41
C GLY A 144 -7.89 3.46 -8.62
N ASN A 145 -7.62 2.54 -7.71
CA ASN A 145 -8.61 2.03 -6.76
C ASN A 145 -7.94 1.60 -5.45
N CYS A 146 -8.76 1.39 -4.43
CA CYS A 146 -8.36 0.82 -3.15
C CYS A 146 -9.29 -0.33 -2.76
N PHE A 147 -8.80 -1.21 -1.91
CA PHE A 147 -9.58 -2.20 -1.20
C PHE A 147 -9.42 -1.99 0.29
N TYR A 148 -10.52 -2.13 1.04
CA TYR A 148 -10.49 -2.09 2.49
C TYR A 148 -11.22 -3.28 3.10
N THR A 149 -10.77 -3.75 4.25
CA THR A 149 -11.44 -4.85 4.96
C THR A 149 -12.70 -4.36 5.66
N THR A 150 -13.80 -5.11 5.55
CA THR A 150 -15.11 -4.73 6.10
C THR A 150 -15.52 -5.47 7.36
N GLY A 151 -14.69 -6.42 7.79
CA GLY A 151 -14.84 -7.14 9.05
C GLY A 151 -13.56 -7.10 9.88
N ARG A 152 -13.59 -7.83 11.00
CA ARG A 152 -12.38 -8.17 11.76
C ARG A 152 -11.55 -9.26 11.09
N ASP A 153 -12.14 -9.95 10.12
CA ASP A 153 -11.48 -11.01 9.35
C ASP A 153 -10.88 -10.43 8.07
N THR A 154 -9.65 -10.83 7.74
CA THR A 154 -8.92 -10.39 6.54
C THR A 154 -9.47 -10.94 5.23
N HIS A 155 -10.64 -11.59 5.26
CA HIS A 155 -11.26 -12.27 4.12
C HIS A 155 -12.40 -11.49 3.48
N THR A 156 -12.99 -10.53 4.21
CA THR A 156 -14.06 -9.67 3.68
C THR A 156 -13.49 -8.32 3.33
N TYR A 157 -13.68 -7.92 2.07
CA TYR A 157 -13.18 -6.67 1.54
C TYR A 157 -14.22 -5.98 0.67
N GLN A 158 -14.06 -4.66 0.51
CA GLN A 158 -14.82 -3.85 -0.42
C GLN A 158 -13.88 -2.98 -1.25
N MET A 159 -14.24 -2.82 -2.53
CA MET A 159 -13.56 -1.90 -3.42
C MET A 159 -14.01 -0.46 -3.14
N TYR A 160 -13.06 0.46 -3.07
CA TYR A 160 -13.27 1.89 -2.98
C TYR A 160 -12.54 2.59 -4.13
N SER A 161 -13.29 3.09 -5.11
CA SER A 161 -12.74 3.82 -6.26
C SER A 161 -13.46 5.17 -6.43
N PRO A 162 -13.05 6.21 -5.68
CA PRO A 162 -13.73 7.51 -5.69
C PRO A 162 -13.56 8.28 -6.99
N CYS A 163 -12.53 7.96 -7.77
CA CYS A 163 -12.24 8.63 -9.05
C CYS A 163 -12.84 7.93 -10.27
N MET A 164 -13.48 6.78 -10.08
CA MET A 164 -14.27 6.10 -11.10
C MET A 164 -15.65 6.74 -11.18
N THR A 165 -15.74 7.88 -11.86
CA THR A 165 -16.98 8.66 -11.98
C THR A 165 -17.31 8.97 -13.44
N PRO A 166 -18.51 9.50 -13.75
CA PRO A 166 -18.81 10.01 -15.08
C PRO A 166 -17.95 11.21 -15.50
N SER A 167 -17.15 11.82 -14.60
CA SER A 167 -16.28 12.95 -14.91
C SER A 167 -14.95 12.49 -15.53
N TRP A 168 -15.03 12.14 -16.80
CA TRP A 168 -13.95 11.54 -17.59
C TRP A 168 -12.90 12.54 -18.09
N GLY A 169 -11.74 12.02 -18.49
CA GLY A 169 -10.64 12.75 -19.10
C GLY A 169 -9.57 13.23 -18.11
N TYR A 170 -8.38 13.54 -18.66
CA TYR A 170 -7.20 13.96 -17.89
C TYR A 170 -7.41 15.28 -17.12
N HIS A 171 -8.27 16.17 -17.62
CA HIS A 171 -8.61 17.45 -17.00
C HIS A 171 -9.62 17.31 -15.85
N ARG A 172 -10.09 16.09 -15.58
CA ARG A 172 -11.03 15.74 -14.50
C ARG A 172 -10.45 14.62 -13.65
N GLN A 173 -11.14 13.47 -13.55
CA GLN A 173 -10.77 12.37 -12.66
C GLN A 173 -10.24 11.14 -13.41
N GLY A 174 -10.26 11.14 -14.74
CA GLY A 174 -9.79 10.00 -15.56
C GLY A 174 -8.30 9.67 -15.42
N SER A 175 -7.51 10.56 -14.80
CA SER A 175 -6.08 10.33 -14.50
C SER A 175 -5.76 10.60 -13.02
N CYS A 176 -6.74 10.42 -12.15
CA CYS A 176 -6.64 10.69 -10.71
C CYS A 176 -5.61 9.81 -9.99
N GLN A 177 -5.49 8.53 -10.39
CA GLN A 177 -4.62 7.55 -9.71
C GLN A 177 -4.87 7.50 -8.19
N ALA A 178 -6.15 7.40 -7.81
CA ALA A 178 -6.59 7.31 -6.42
C ALA A 178 -5.83 6.18 -5.69
N GLY A 179 -5.37 6.48 -4.47
CA GLY A 179 -4.57 5.55 -3.69
C GLY A 179 -3.06 5.59 -3.98
N ILE A 180 -2.55 6.65 -4.64
CA ILE A 180 -1.11 6.95 -4.67
C ILE A 180 -0.54 7.14 -3.25
N SER A 181 -1.37 7.66 -2.35
CA SER A 181 -1.14 7.73 -0.92
C SER A 181 -2.45 7.43 -0.20
N THR A 182 -2.38 6.78 0.95
CA THR A 182 -3.54 6.43 1.76
C THR A 182 -3.20 6.51 3.24
N THR A 183 -4.18 6.89 4.06
CA THR A 183 -4.07 6.90 5.51
C THR A 183 -5.44 6.68 6.13
N LEU A 184 -5.46 6.07 7.31
CA LEU A 184 -6.67 5.90 8.11
C LEU A 184 -6.59 6.83 9.32
N THR A 185 -7.68 7.55 9.59
CA THR A 185 -7.80 8.37 10.79
C THR A 185 -8.35 7.54 11.95
N GLN A 186 -8.00 7.93 13.17
CA GLN A 186 -8.62 7.34 14.36
C GLN A 186 -10.04 7.88 14.51
N VAL A 187 -11.04 7.05 14.27
CA VAL A 187 -12.43 7.38 14.59
C VAL A 187 -12.72 6.87 16.00
N ARG A 188 -12.79 7.78 16.98
CA ARG A 188 -13.42 7.47 18.27
C ARG A 188 -14.92 7.54 18.02
N CYS A 189 -15.62 6.40 17.91
CA CYS A 189 -17.08 6.45 17.95
C CYS A 189 -17.47 6.90 19.36
N SER A 190 -17.77 8.19 19.51
CA SER A 190 -18.45 8.73 20.67
C SER A 190 -19.89 8.21 20.60
N THR A 191 -20.41 7.75 21.73
CA THR A 191 -21.63 6.94 21.95
C THR A 191 -22.97 7.53 21.44
N ARG A 192 -22.98 8.42 20.46
CA ARG A 192 -24.19 9.02 19.88
C ARG A 192 -24.31 8.95 18.36
N ILE A 193 -23.26 8.58 17.61
CA ILE A 193 -23.37 8.39 16.16
C ILE A 193 -22.47 7.23 15.73
N CYS A 194 -22.94 6.04 16.11
CA CYS A 194 -22.99 4.82 15.33
C CYS A 194 -24.44 4.31 15.60
#